data_AF-A0A6N9SPR3-F1
#
_entry.id   AF-A0A6N9SPR3-F1
#
_cell.length_a   1.000
_cell.length_b   1.000
_cell.length_c   1.000
_cell.angle_alpha   90.00
_cell.angle_beta   90.00
_cell.angle_gamma   90.00
#
_symmetry.space_group_name_H-M   'P 1'
#
loop_
_entity.id
_entity.type
_entity.pdbx_description
1 polymer ?
#
loop_
_entity_poly.entity_id
_entity_poly.type
_entity_poly.pdbx_seq_one_letter_code
_entity_poly.pdbx_strand_id
1 'polypeptide(L)'
;MAVTERVPVGRRGRASVWCLLVLWGVSPPLLAKPPTVAFYYGMHPAVRELADFDLVVVDPDSDFTPVQYPRSRAHWIAYVSVGEVTPNRGYYDLFPKSWILGDEPDWNSEIIDQTSPAWPDYFAEQVVRPLWNRGYRGFFLDTLDSWRKVVTDPKEQERQQNGLIRLIVTLRQKFPRAQIILNRGFELLPKVHSLVNAVVVESVFQGWNQKDKTYYAVSAQNTQWLLSQIDAIRRQYRLPVIVLDYCDPQQPDCASQDVSVLRRAGVIPYVSDGLLQVINPVTLR
;
A
#
# COMPACT_ATOMS: atom_id res chain seq x y z
N MET A 1 -10.07 -40.52 86.63
CA MET A 1 -10.21 -39.05 86.49
C MET A 1 -11.05 -38.81 85.26
N ALA A 2 -12.30 -38.42 85.49
CA ALA A 2 -13.36 -38.35 84.49
C ALA A 2 -13.56 -36.91 84.04
N VAL A 3 -13.79 -36.71 82.75
CA VAL A 3 -14.72 -35.75 82.10
C VAL A 3 -14.80 -36.24 80.63
N THR A 4 -15.77 -37.06 80.22
CA THR A 4 -17.03 -36.70 79.52
C THR A 4 -16.84 -35.53 78.53
N GLU A 5 -17.16 -35.67 77.24
CA GLU A 5 -18.51 -35.27 76.79
C GLU A 5 -18.85 -35.74 75.36
N ARG A 6 -20.16 -35.86 75.17
CA ARG A 6 -20.87 -36.58 74.12
C ARG A 6 -21.02 -35.79 72.83
N VAL A 7 -21.15 -36.57 71.75
CA VAL A 7 -21.77 -36.21 70.48
C VAL A 7 -23.21 -35.71 70.68
N PRO A 8 -23.67 -34.74 69.87
CA PRO A 8 -25.01 -34.83 69.32
C PRO A 8 -25.02 -34.69 67.79
N VAL A 9 -25.84 -35.55 67.19
CA VAL A 9 -26.20 -35.57 65.77
C VAL A 9 -27.30 -34.53 65.52
N GLY A 10 -27.15 -33.78 64.42
CA GLY A 10 -28.26 -33.44 63.55
C GLY A 10 -28.69 -31.97 63.52
N ARG A 11 -28.37 -31.29 62.40
CA ARG A 11 -29.26 -30.30 61.79
C ARG A 11 -28.98 -30.18 60.29
N ARG A 12 -30.05 -30.36 59.50
CA ARG A 12 -30.12 -30.13 58.06
C ARG A 12 -29.85 -28.65 57.76
N GLY A 13 -28.87 -28.36 56.91
CA GLY A 13 -28.66 -27.06 56.27
C GLY A 13 -28.71 -27.22 54.76
N ARG A 14 -29.67 -26.56 54.09
CA ARG A 14 -29.74 -26.47 52.63
C ARG A 14 -28.54 -25.67 52.13
N ALA A 15 -27.63 -26.29 51.39
CA ALA A 15 -26.59 -25.57 50.66
C ALA A 15 -27.17 -25.09 49.33
N SER A 16 -27.51 -23.82 49.24
CA SER A 16 -27.78 -23.14 47.96
C SER A 16 -26.46 -22.98 47.22
N VAL A 17 -26.28 -23.73 46.13
CA VAL A 17 -25.16 -23.57 45.20
C VAL A 17 -25.40 -22.27 44.42
N TRP A 18 -24.65 -21.22 44.75
CA TRP A 18 -24.55 -20.02 43.93
C TRP A 18 -23.48 -20.28 42.86
N CYS A 19 -23.89 -20.65 41.65
CA CYS A 19 -23.02 -20.64 40.48
C CYS A 19 -22.69 -19.19 40.12
N LEU A 20 -21.49 -18.73 40.50
CA LEU A 20 -20.87 -17.53 39.94
C LEU A 20 -20.51 -17.80 38.47
N LEU A 21 -21.40 -17.40 37.56
CA LEU A 21 -21.06 -17.24 36.15
C LEU A 21 -20.08 -16.06 36.02
N VAL A 22 -18.79 -16.37 35.98
CA VAL A 22 -17.77 -15.41 35.55
C VAL A 22 -17.94 -15.23 34.04
N LEU A 23 -18.72 -14.23 33.64
CA LEU A 23 -18.74 -13.74 32.28
C LEU A 23 -17.38 -13.11 31.99
N TRP A 24 -16.49 -13.86 31.33
CA TRP A 24 -15.33 -13.29 30.66
C TRP A 24 -15.86 -12.40 29.54
N GLY A 25 -16.02 -11.11 29.84
CA GLY A 25 -16.29 -10.10 28.82
C GLY A 25 -15.11 -10.08 27.86
N VAL A 26 -15.28 -10.73 26.70
CA VAL A 26 -14.38 -10.51 25.57
C VAL A 26 -14.66 -9.09 25.11
N SER A 27 -13.87 -8.13 25.60
CA SER A 27 -13.88 -6.79 25.03
C SER A 27 -13.58 -6.94 23.53
N PRO A 28 -14.42 -6.41 22.62
CA PRO A 28 -14.08 -6.39 21.22
C PRO A 28 -12.73 -5.67 21.07
N PRO A 29 -11.82 -6.16 20.20
CA PRO A 29 -10.57 -5.46 19.97
C PRO A 29 -10.92 -4.02 19.55
N LEU A 30 -10.33 -3.03 20.22
CA LEU A 30 -10.31 -1.66 19.71
C LEU A 30 -9.77 -1.75 18.29
N LEU A 31 -10.64 -1.51 17.30
CA LEU A 31 -10.23 -1.37 15.91
C LEU A 31 -9.16 -0.27 15.88
N ALA A 32 -7.91 -0.65 15.61
CA ALA A 32 -6.84 0.31 15.42
C ALA A 32 -7.27 1.29 14.32
N LYS A 33 -7.09 2.60 14.55
CA LYS A 33 -7.36 3.61 13.51
C LYS A 33 -6.55 3.21 12.26
N PRO A 34 -7.14 3.23 11.05
CA PRO A 34 -6.38 2.98 9.84
C PRO A 34 -5.24 4.01 9.72
N PRO A 35 -4.07 3.61 9.18
CA PRO A 35 -2.94 4.52 9.07
C PRO A 35 -3.27 5.68 8.14
N THR A 36 -2.69 6.86 8.41
CA THR A 36 -2.69 7.98 7.46
C THR A 36 -1.56 7.78 6.45
N VAL A 37 -1.80 8.20 5.20
CA VAL A 37 -0.83 8.08 4.11
C VAL A 37 -0.69 9.40 3.37
N ALA A 38 0.52 9.70 2.92
CA ALA A 38 0.80 10.79 1.97
C ALA A 38 1.63 10.30 0.78
N PHE A 39 1.42 10.93 -0.36
CA PHE A 39 2.22 10.77 -1.58
C PHE A 39 2.77 12.14 -1.97
N TYR A 40 4.08 12.24 -2.20
CA TYR A 40 4.73 13.48 -2.57
C TYR A 40 5.94 13.25 -3.50
N TYR A 41 5.82 13.67 -4.76
CA TYR A 41 6.86 13.50 -5.79
C TYR A 41 7.57 14.80 -6.18
N GLY A 42 7.37 15.87 -5.40
CA GLY A 42 8.15 17.10 -5.55
C GLY A 42 9.63 16.92 -5.16
N MET A 43 10.50 17.74 -5.76
CA MET A 43 11.96 17.68 -5.54
C MET A 43 12.37 18.01 -4.10
N HIS A 44 11.56 18.79 -3.38
CA HIS A 44 11.87 19.31 -2.04
C HIS A 44 10.76 18.93 -1.03
N PRO A 45 10.71 17.68 -0.54
CA PRO A 45 9.69 17.25 0.40
C PRO A 45 9.72 18.08 1.70
N ALA A 46 8.56 18.64 2.10
CA ALA A 46 8.41 19.33 3.38
C ALA A 46 8.38 18.30 4.52
N VAL A 47 9.56 17.80 4.91
CA VAL A 47 9.72 16.62 5.79
C VAL A 47 8.96 16.74 7.11
N ARG A 48 8.87 17.92 7.71
CA ARG A 48 8.15 18.12 8.99
C ARG A 48 6.65 17.89 8.83
N GLU A 49 6.05 18.40 7.77
CA GLU A 49 4.61 18.24 7.49
C GLU A 49 4.29 16.83 7.05
N LEU A 50 5.13 16.24 6.20
CA LEU A 50 4.99 14.85 5.78
C LEU A 50 5.16 13.87 6.95
N ALA A 51 5.98 14.20 7.95
CA ALA A 51 6.19 13.34 9.12
C ALA A 51 4.97 13.24 10.05
N ASP A 52 3.89 14.02 9.82
CA ASP A 52 2.62 13.87 10.53
C ASP A 52 1.78 12.69 10.01
N PHE A 53 2.17 12.08 8.90
CA PHE A 53 1.55 10.88 8.34
C PHE A 53 2.23 9.59 8.82
N ASP A 54 1.47 8.49 8.94
CA ASP A 54 2.03 7.19 9.34
C ASP A 54 2.88 6.56 8.23
N LEU A 55 2.42 6.67 6.98
CA LEU A 55 3.08 6.19 5.76
C LEU A 55 3.33 7.37 4.81
N VAL A 56 4.54 7.52 4.29
CA VAL A 56 4.83 8.58 3.33
C VAL A 56 5.56 8.01 2.13
N VAL A 57 4.93 8.06 0.97
CA VAL A 57 5.51 7.70 -0.32
C VAL A 57 6.15 8.93 -0.95
N VAL A 58 7.43 8.83 -1.28
CA VAL A 58 8.18 9.90 -1.95
C VAL A 58 8.95 9.37 -3.15
N ASP A 59 9.20 10.22 -4.13
CA ASP A 59 10.15 9.89 -5.19
C ASP A 59 11.57 9.87 -4.58
N PRO A 60 12.30 8.75 -4.66
CA PRO A 60 13.64 8.67 -4.10
C PRO A 60 14.67 9.55 -4.83
N ASP A 61 14.38 10.11 -5.99
CA ASP A 61 15.28 11.04 -6.67
C ASP A 61 15.10 12.50 -6.22
N SER A 62 14.27 12.76 -5.21
CA SER A 62 14.19 14.05 -4.52
C SER A 62 15.45 14.31 -3.66
N ASP A 63 15.58 15.52 -3.10
CA ASP A 63 16.68 15.87 -2.18
C ASP A 63 16.59 15.22 -0.78
N PHE A 64 15.60 14.36 -0.57
CA PHE A 64 15.31 13.73 0.72
C PHE A 64 16.00 12.37 0.87
N THR A 65 16.48 12.08 2.07
CA THR A 65 17.03 10.76 2.42
C THR A 65 16.63 10.39 3.86
N PRO A 66 15.82 9.33 4.08
CA PRO A 66 15.28 8.97 5.39
C PRO A 66 16.33 8.78 6.49
N VAL A 67 17.53 8.29 6.16
CA VAL A 67 18.61 8.07 7.15
C VAL A 67 19.03 9.35 7.88
N GLN A 68 18.78 10.52 7.28
CA GLN A 68 19.05 11.82 7.90
C GLN A 68 18.01 12.19 8.98
N TYR A 69 16.89 11.46 9.06
CA TYR A 69 15.77 11.72 9.97
C TYR A 69 15.45 10.50 10.85
N PRO A 70 16.41 9.98 11.65
CA PRO A 70 16.26 8.72 12.40
C PRO A 70 15.20 8.75 13.52
N ARG A 71 14.70 9.94 13.86
CA ARG A 71 13.63 10.13 14.87
C ARG A 71 12.24 10.32 14.26
N SER A 72 12.11 10.30 12.94
CA SER A 72 10.80 10.37 12.30
C SER A 72 9.96 9.17 12.70
N ARG A 73 8.68 9.40 13.00
CA ARG A 73 7.71 8.33 13.24
C ARG A 73 7.07 7.83 11.95
N ALA A 74 7.14 8.62 10.88
CA ALA A 74 6.66 8.24 9.57
C ALA A 74 7.49 7.08 9.00
N HIS A 75 6.80 6.10 8.42
CA HIS A 75 7.42 5.07 7.61
C HIS A 75 7.63 5.62 6.21
N TRP A 76 8.88 5.95 5.90
CA TRP A 76 9.27 6.44 4.58
C TRP A 76 9.31 5.28 3.57
N ILE A 77 8.49 5.42 2.54
CA ILE A 77 8.28 4.50 1.44
C ILE A 77 8.87 5.14 0.18
N ALA A 78 9.73 4.41 -0.54
CA ALA A 78 10.21 4.88 -1.83
C ALA A 78 9.23 4.48 -2.93
N TYR A 79 8.88 5.41 -3.81
CA TYR A 79 8.30 5.09 -5.10
C TYR A 79 9.30 4.28 -5.93
N VAL A 80 8.84 3.18 -6.54
CA VAL A 80 9.63 2.39 -7.48
C VAL A 80 8.74 1.92 -8.63
N SER A 81 9.03 2.41 -9.84
CA SER A 81 8.43 1.87 -11.07
C SER A 81 9.03 0.49 -11.36
N VAL A 82 8.18 -0.55 -11.43
CA VAL A 82 8.61 -1.94 -11.61
C VAL A 82 8.49 -2.38 -13.07
N GLY A 83 7.42 -1.98 -13.74
CA GLY A 83 7.13 -2.32 -15.12
C GLY A 83 7.71 -1.36 -16.14
N GLU A 84 8.24 -0.22 -15.71
CA GLU A 84 8.78 0.81 -16.58
C GLU A 84 10.07 1.43 -16.03
N VAL A 85 10.93 1.92 -16.92
CA VAL A 85 12.15 2.65 -16.57
C VAL A 85 12.22 3.97 -17.31
N THR A 86 12.57 5.06 -16.62
CA THR A 86 12.74 6.39 -17.22
C THR A 86 14.23 6.77 -17.36
N PRO A 87 14.63 7.50 -18.43
CA PRO A 87 16.02 7.92 -18.63
C PRO A 87 16.65 8.75 -17.51
N ASN A 88 15.82 9.39 -16.67
CA ASN A 88 16.29 10.20 -15.55
C ASN A 88 16.64 9.39 -14.29
N ARG A 89 16.34 8.08 -14.23
CA ARG A 89 16.69 7.25 -13.07
C ARG A 89 18.19 7.03 -13.03
N GLY A 90 18.78 7.17 -11.84
CA GLY A 90 20.23 6.98 -11.66
C GLY A 90 20.74 5.59 -12.04
N TYR A 91 19.87 4.58 -12.11
CA TYR A 91 20.21 3.22 -12.54
C TYR A 91 19.95 2.95 -14.04
N TYR A 92 19.48 3.93 -14.81
CA TYR A 92 19.08 3.75 -16.21
C TYR A 92 20.20 3.22 -17.10
N ASP A 93 21.42 3.75 -16.94
CA ASP A 93 22.58 3.36 -17.74
C ASP A 93 23.09 1.94 -17.41
N LEU A 94 22.77 1.44 -16.21
CA LEU A 94 23.08 0.09 -15.77
C LEU A 94 22.01 -0.92 -16.20
N PHE A 95 20.83 -0.43 -16.60
CA PHE A 95 19.68 -1.27 -16.94
C PHE A 95 19.93 -2.03 -18.26
N PRO A 96 19.73 -3.37 -18.28
CA PRO A 96 19.91 -4.16 -19.50
C PRO A 96 18.88 -3.77 -20.57
N LYS A 97 19.31 -3.04 -21.60
CA LYS A 97 18.42 -2.57 -22.68
C LYS A 97 17.77 -3.71 -23.49
N SER A 98 18.32 -4.92 -23.42
CA SER A 98 17.69 -6.13 -23.95
C SER A 98 16.38 -6.52 -23.25
N TRP A 99 16.07 -5.91 -22.10
CA TRP A 99 14.81 -6.13 -21.37
C TRP A 99 13.79 -5.03 -21.63
N ILE A 100 13.91 -4.26 -22.71
CA ILE A 100 12.89 -3.29 -23.11
C ILE A 100 11.92 -3.92 -24.12
N LEU A 101 10.62 -3.84 -23.83
CA LEU A 101 9.53 -4.34 -24.68
C LEU A 101 8.97 -3.27 -25.63
N GLY A 102 9.11 -1.99 -25.26
CA GLY A 102 8.59 -0.86 -26.03
C GLY A 102 8.56 0.42 -25.22
N ASP A 103 8.01 1.48 -25.80
CA ASP A 103 7.95 2.81 -25.19
C ASP A 103 6.58 3.11 -24.56
N GLU A 104 6.58 3.94 -23.53
CA GLU A 104 5.41 4.59 -22.94
C GLU A 104 5.58 6.12 -23.03
N PRO A 105 5.10 6.75 -24.11
CA PRO A 105 5.43 8.14 -24.42
C PRO A 105 4.78 9.15 -23.48
N ASP A 106 3.61 8.84 -22.90
CA ASP A 106 2.91 9.78 -22.00
C ASP A 106 3.72 10.02 -20.70
N TRP A 107 4.56 9.06 -20.32
CA TRP A 107 5.44 9.14 -19.15
C TRP A 107 6.93 9.27 -19.50
N ASN A 108 7.29 9.31 -20.78
CA ASN A 108 8.67 9.30 -21.27
C ASN A 108 9.49 8.16 -20.63
N SER A 109 8.89 6.98 -20.60
CA SER A 109 9.43 5.75 -20.01
C SER A 109 9.49 4.63 -21.04
N GLU A 110 10.27 3.59 -20.72
CA GLU A 110 10.38 2.36 -21.50
C GLU A 110 9.77 1.20 -20.69
N ILE A 111 8.95 0.36 -21.33
CA ILE A 111 8.28 -0.79 -20.70
C ILE A 111 9.28 -1.94 -20.58
N ILE A 112 9.38 -2.50 -19.37
CA ILE A 112 10.35 -3.55 -19.00
C ILE A 112 9.75 -4.94 -19.20
N ASP A 113 10.52 -5.83 -19.84
CA ASP A 113 10.29 -7.28 -19.88
C ASP A 113 10.57 -7.93 -18.52
N GLN A 114 9.51 -8.45 -17.89
CA GLN A 114 9.55 -9.12 -16.60
C GLN A 114 9.88 -10.62 -16.74
N THR A 115 10.00 -11.16 -17.96
CA THR A 115 10.15 -12.61 -18.16
C THR A 115 11.55 -13.14 -17.85
N SER A 116 12.57 -12.28 -17.84
CA SER A 116 13.96 -12.68 -17.56
C SER A 116 14.08 -13.37 -16.19
N PRO A 117 14.83 -14.49 -16.07
CA PRO A 117 15.08 -15.12 -14.78
C PRO A 117 15.99 -14.26 -13.88
N ALA A 118 16.83 -13.41 -14.44
CA ALA A 118 17.73 -12.53 -13.70
C ALA A 118 17.05 -11.25 -13.18
N TRP A 119 15.85 -10.93 -13.70
CA TRP A 119 15.13 -9.71 -13.37
C TRP A 119 14.88 -9.51 -11.85
N PRO A 120 14.34 -10.50 -11.11
CA PRO A 120 14.05 -10.33 -9.68
C PRO A 120 15.27 -9.94 -8.84
N ASP A 121 16.39 -10.62 -9.05
CA ASP A 121 17.64 -10.35 -8.34
C ASP A 121 18.24 -9.01 -8.78
N TYR A 122 18.26 -8.72 -10.08
CA TYR A 122 18.72 -7.42 -10.58
C TYR A 122 17.96 -6.27 -9.91
N PHE A 123 16.64 -6.31 -9.92
CA PHE A 123 15.83 -5.22 -9.36
C PHE A 123 16.02 -5.09 -7.85
N ALA A 124 16.05 -6.21 -7.12
CA ALA A 124 16.27 -6.20 -5.68
C ALA A 124 17.64 -5.61 -5.30
N GLU A 125 18.68 -5.91 -6.06
CA GLU A 125 20.06 -5.52 -5.75
C GLU A 125 20.43 -4.13 -6.30
N GLN A 126 20.02 -3.79 -7.52
CA GLN A 126 20.41 -2.55 -8.20
C GLN A 126 19.44 -1.40 -7.95
N VAL A 127 18.17 -1.69 -7.69
CA VAL A 127 17.14 -0.66 -7.47
C VAL A 127 16.78 -0.57 -5.99
N VAL A 128 16.39 -1.69 -5.36
CA VAL A 128 15.83 -1.66 -4.00
C VAL A 128 16.89 -1.56 -2.91
N ARG A 129 18.02 -2.26 -3.01
CA ARG A 129 19.08 -2.22 -1.98
C ARG A 129 19.67 -0.83 -1.76
N PRO A 130 19.99 -0.02 -2.79
CA PRO A 130 20.45 1.36 -2.58
C PRO A 130 19.44 2.20 -1.80
N LEU A 131 18.14 2.05 -2.08
CA LEU A 131 17.07 2.74 -1.35
C LEU A 131 16.98 2.26 0.11
N TRP A 132 17.11 0.96 0.35
CA TRP A 132 17.19 0.42 1.71
C TRP A 132 18.36 1.02 2.51
N ASN A 133 19.53 1.17 1.87
CA ASN A 133 20.72 1.79 2.48
C ASN A 133 20.53 3.28 2.78
N ARG A 134 19.71 3.98 1.97
CA ARG A 134 19.28 5.36 2.21
C ARG A 134 18.26 5.51 3.35
N GLY A 135 17.83 4.41 3.95
CA GLY A 135 16.98 4.39 5.14
C GLY A 135 15.49 4.15 4.85
N TYR A 136 15.09 3.96 3.59
CA TYR A 136 13.71 3.57 3.28
C TYR A 136 13.40 2.20 3.88
N ARG A 137 12.18 2.06 4.43
CA ARG A 137 11.70 0.80 5.03
C ARG A 137 10.41 0.30 4.39
N GLY A 138 10.10 0.83 3.21
CA GLY A 138 9.12 0.24 2.32
C GLY A 138 9.26 0.74 0.90
N PHE A 139 8.53 0.07 0.02
CA PHE A 139 8.57 0.28 -1.42
C PHE A 139 7.13 0.25 -1.96
N PHE A 140 6.78 1.32 -2.67
CA PHE A 140 5.54 1.41 -3.43
C PHE A 140 5.85 1.01 -4.87
N LEU A 141 5.33 -0.14 -5.27
CA LEU A 141 5.62 -0.81 -6.53
C LEU A 141 4.58 -0.39 -7.57
N ASP A 142 5.00 0.42 -8.53
CA ASP A 142 4.16 0.97 -9.58
C ASP A 142 4.33 0.22 -10.91
N THR A 143 3.47 0.56 -11.89
CA THR A 143 3.54 0.09 -13.30
C THR A 143 3.46 -1.43 -13.47
N LEU A 144 2.82 -2.13 -12.52
CA LEU A 144 2.70 -3.59 -12.49
C LEU A 144 1.89 -4.18 -13.67
N ASP A 145 1.19 -3.34 -14.42
CA ASP A 145 0.34 -3.69 -15.56
C ASP A 145 0.81 -3.11 -16.90
N SER A 146 1.95 -2.39 -16.95
CA SER A 146 2.42 -1.69 -18.16
C SER A 146 2.71 -2.63 -19.34
N TRP A 147 3.13 -3.87 -19.08
CA TRP A 147 3.32 -4.89 -20.11
C TRP A 147 2.05 -5.14 -20.94
N ARG A 148 0.84 -4.86 -20.42
CA ARG A 148 -0.42 -5.02 -21.16
C ARG A 148 -0.51 -4.14 -22.39
N LYS A 149 0.25 -3.03 -22.43
CA LYS A 149 0.24 -2.08 -23.55
C LYS A 149 0.92 -2.63 -24.81
N VAL A 150 1.85 -3.59 -24.63
CA VAL A 150 2.68 -4.13 -25.72
C VAL A 150 2.56 -5.65 -25.88
N VAL A 151 2.14 -6.38 -24.84
CA VAL A 151 1.99 -7.84 -24.87
C VAL A 151 0.51 -8.22 -24.98
N THR A 152 0.11 -8.78 -26.12
CA THR A 152 -1.28 -9.19 -26.39
C THR A 152 -1.52 -10.70 -26.27
N ASP A 153 -0.48 -11.53 -26.48
CA ASP A 153 -0.60 -12.98 -26.38
C ASP A 153 -0.81 -13.42 -24.91
N PRO A 154 -1.88 -14.15 -24.58
CA PRO A 154 -2.19 -14.51 -23.20
C PRO A 154 -1.10 -15.33 -22.48
N LYS A 155 -0.34 -16.17 -23.19
CA LYS A 155 0.74 -16.95 -22.57
C LYS A 155 1.91 -16.05 -22.22
N GLU A 156 2.25 -15.10 -23.09
CA GLU A 156 3.28 -14.11 -22.80
C GLU A 156 2.83 -13.16 -21.67
N GLN A 157 1.56 -12.77 -21.61
CA GLN A 157 1.01 -12.02 -20.48
C GLN A 157 1.16 -12.78 -19.15
N GLU A 158 0.89 -14.09 -19.14
CA GLU A 158 1.10 -14.93 -17.96
C GLU A 158 2.59 -14.98 -17.56
N ARG A 159 3.51 -15.03 -18.54
CA ARG A 159 4.95 -14.98 -18.26
C ARG A 159 5.37 -13.66 -17.62
N GLN A 160 4.80 -12.53 -18.04
CA GLN A 160 5.02 -11.21 -17.42
C GLN A 160 4.55 -11.20 -15.96
N GLN A 161 3.32 -11.68 -15.71
CA GLN A 161 2.77 -11.79 -14.35
C GLN A 161 3.62 -12.69 -13.45
N ASN A 162 4.06 -13.85 -13.97
CA ASN A 162 4.94 -14.75 -13.24
C ASN A 162 6.30 -14.08 -12.93
N GLY A 163 6.80 -13.22 -13.81
CA GLY A 163 7.97 -12.37 -13.56
C GLY A 163 7.80 -11.46 -12.35
N LEU A 164 6.70 -10.71 -12.32
CA LEU A 164 6.34 -9.81 -11.22
C LEU A 164 6.13 -10.57 -9.90
N ILE A 165 5.51 -11.75 -9.93
CA ILE A 165 5.34 -12.61 -8.75
C ILE A 165 6.71 -13.03 -8.21
N ARG A 166 7.64 -13.49 -9.06
CA ARG A 166 9.01 -13.84 -8.64
C ARG A 166 9.74 -12.65 -8.02
N LEU A 167 9.55 -11.45 -8.57
CA LEU A 167 10.09 -10.23 -7.99
C LEU A 167 9.55 -9.99 -6.58
N ILE A 168 8.22 -9.99 -6.38
CA ILE A 168 7.62 -9.73 -5.06
C ILE A 168 8.08 -10.76 -4.02
N VAL A 169 8.17 -12.04 -4.41
CA VAL A 169 8.75 -13.11 -3.56
C VAL A 169 10.20 -12.78 -3.19
N THR A 170 11.02 -12.39 -4.16
CA THR A 170 12.43 -12.05 -3.97
C THR A 170 12.60 -10.86 -3.03
N LEU A 171 11.79 -9.81 -3.20
CA LEU A 171 11.79 -8.64 -2.33
C LEU A 171 11.41 -9.00 -0.90
N ARG A 172 10.37 -9.81 -0.69
CA ARG A 172 9.98 -10.27 0.65
C ARG A 172 11.07 -11.13 1.30
N GLN A 173 11.77 -11.97 0.55
CA GLN A 173 12.87 -12.79 1.07
C GLN A 173 14.09 -11.94 1.48
N LYS A 174 14.51 -11.00 0.64
CA LYS A 174 15.70 -10.16 0.89
C LYS A 174 15.43 -9.03 1.90
N PHE A 175 14.20 -8.54 1.94
CA PHE A 175 13.76 -7.43 2.81
C PHE A 175 12.53 -7.83 3.63
N PRO A 176 12.62 -8.82 4.55
CA PRO A 176 11.46 -9.43 5.22
C PRO A 176 10.63 -8.45 6.04
N ARG A 177 11.21 -7.33 6.48
CA ARG A 177 10.54 -6.29 7.27
C ARG A 177 10.09 -5.08 6.45
N ALA A 178 10.36 -5.04 5.14
CA ALA A 178 9.92 -3.93 4.31
C ALA A 178 8.40 -3.90 4.19
N GLN A 179 7.83 -2.70 4.19
CA GLN A 179 6.47 -2.49 3.69
C GLN A 179 6.49 -2.64 2.17
N ILE A 180 5.70 -3.54 1.60
CA ILE A 180 5.51 -3.65 0.15
C ILE A 180 4.09 -3.24 -0.17
N ILE A 181 3.92 -2.16 -0.93
CA ILE A 181 2.63 -1.60 -1.32
C ILE A 181 2.54 -1.72 -2.84
N LEU A 182 1.46 -2.30 -3.36
CA LEU A 182 1.27 -2.44 -4.81
C LEU A 182 0.39 -1.31 -5.33
N ASN A 183 0.75 -0.70 -6.46
CA ASN A 183 -0.22 0.04 -7.25
C ASN A 183 -1.03 -0.95 -8.09
N ARG A 184 -2.31 -1.11 -7.79
CA ARG A 184 -3.20 -2.10 -8.42
C ARG A 184 -2.62 -3.52 -8.31
N GLY A 185 -2.23 -4.13 -9.43
CA GLY A 185 -1.71 -5.51 -9.49
C GLY A 185 -2.73 -6.58 -9.11
N PHE A 186 -4.02 -6.36 -9.43
CA PHE A 186 -5.14 -7.20 -8.98
C PHE A 186 -4.97 -8.69 -9.33
N GLU A 187 -4.40 -8.98 -10.50
CA GLU A 187 -4.16 -10.31 -11.03
C GLU A 187 -3.05 -11.05 -10.28
N LEU A 188 -2.15 -10.32 -9.60
CA LEU A 188 -1.04 -10.89 -8.83
C LEU A 188 -1.50 -11.32 -7.44
N LEU A 189 -2.52 -10.67 -6.88
CA LEU A 189 -2.99 -10.87 -5.51
C LEU A 189 -3.33 -12.32 -5.14
N PRO A 190 -3.94 -13.15 -6.01
CA PRO A 190 -4.13 -14.56 -5.72
C PRO A 190 -2.85 -15.30 -5.28
N LYS A 191 -1.68 -14.84 -5.74
CA LYS A 191 -0.38 -15.44 -5.45
C LYS A 191 0.46 -14.68 -4.41
N VAL A 192 0.29 -13.36 -4.30
CA VAL A 192 1.22 -12.51 -3.52
C VAL A 192 0.59 -11.78 -2.33
N HIS A 193 -0.73 -11.89 -2.10
CA HIS A 193 -1.40 -11.11 -1.06
C HIS A 193 -0.79 -11.27 0.34
N SER A 194 -0.29 -12.46 0.70
CA SER A 194 0.36 -12.72 1.99
C SER A 194 1.78 -12.13 2.11
N LEU A 195 2.33 -11.61 1.01
CA LEU A 195 3.68 -11.06 0.91
C LEU A 195 3.68 -9.52 0.86
N VAL A 196 2.52 -8.88 0.78
CA VAL A 196 2.37 -7.43 0.64
C VAL A 196 1.59 -6.85 1.83
N ASN A 197 1.65 -5.53 1.98
CA ASN A 197 1.15 -4.82 3.15
C ASN A 197 -0.10 -3.97 2.86
N ALA A 198 -0.23 -3.47 1.63
CA ALA A 198 -1.40 -2.72 1.17
C ALA A 198 -1.48 -2.71 -0.35
N VAL A 199 -2.64 -2.32 -0.88
CA VAL A 199 -2.86 -2.06 -2.30
C VAL A 199 -3.37 -0.63 -2.48
N VAL A 200 -2.73 0.12 -3.38
CA VAL A 200 -3.19 1.42 -3.85
C VAL A 200 -4.08 1.22 -5.08
N VAL A 201 -5.16 1.99 -5.18
CA VAL A 201 -6.08 1.99 -6.31
C VAL A 201 -6.21 3.42 -6.83
N GLU A 202 -5.79 3.63 -8.08
CA GLU A 202 -5.85 4.91 -8.79
C GLU A 202 -6.72 4.79 -10.04
N SER A 203 -7.68 5.66 -10.33
CA SER A 203 -8.40 6.54 -9.39
C SER A 203 -9.87 6.14 -9.42
N VAL A 204 -10.58 6.29 -8.30
CA VAL A 204 -11.94 5.75 -8.13
C VAL A 204 -13.01 6.73 -8.59
N PHE A 205 -12.86 8.01 -8.24
CA PHE A 205 -13.83 9.07 -8.53
C PHE A 205 -13.20 10.23 -9.31
N GLN A 206 -12.00 10.66 -8.95
CA GLN A 206 -11.32 11.81 -9.56
C GLN A 206 -9.94 11.40 -10.09
N GLY A 207 -9.76 11.50 -11.41
CA GLY A 207 -8.57 11.05 -12.11
C GLY A 207 -7.73 12.18 -12.69
N TRP A 208 -6.47 11.87 -12.98
CA TRP A 208 -5.53 12.72 -13.71
C TRP A 208 -5.17 12.07 -15.04
N ASN A 209 -5.22 12.83 -16.13
CA ASN A 209 -4.74 12.42 -17.43
C ASN A 209 -3.38 13.07 -17.67
N GLN A 210 -2.32 12.26 -17.68
CA GLN A 210 -0.95 12.74 -17.84
C GLN A 210 -0.68 13.36 -19.20
N LYS A 211 -1.24 12.78 -20.27
CA LYS A 211 -1.04 13.23 -21.65
C LYS A 211 -1.64 14.62 -21.87
N ASP A 212 -2.90 14.79 -21.49
CA ASP A 212 -3.64 16.02 -21.70
C ASP A 212 -3.45 17.03 -20.57
N LYS A 213 -2.85 16.60 -19.44
CA LYS A 213 -2.67 17.37 -18.20
C LYS A 213 -3.99 17.92 -17.67
N THR A 214 -5.01 17.08 -17.66
CA THR A 214 -6.36 17.44 -17.23
C THR A 214 -6.89 16.54 -16.14
N TYR A 215 -7.71 17.11 -15.26
CA TYR A 215 -8.49 16.38 -14.28
C TYR A 215 -9.80 15.90 -14.91
N TYR A 216 -10.26 14.72 -14.53
CA TYR A 216 -11.53 14.17 -15.03
C TYR A 216 -12.26 13.38 -13.96
N ALA A 217 -13.60 13.37 -14.05
CA ALA A 217 -14.41 12.45 -13.27
C ALA A 217 -14.33 11.04 -13.89
N VAL A 218 -14.02 10.05 -13.07
CA VAL A 218 -13.98 8.64 -13.47
C VAL A 218 -15.40 8.20 -13.85
N SER A 219 -15.54 7.45 -14.95
CA SER A 219 -16.85 7.01 -15.42
C SER A 219 -17.53 6.09 -14.40
N ALA A 220 -18.86 6.16 -14.30
CA ALA A 220 -19.61 5.34 -13.35
C ALA A 220 -19.33 3.83 -13.49
N GLN A 221 -19.11 3.34 -14.71
CA GLN A 221 -18.73 1.95 -14.97
C GLN A 221 -17.36 1.61 -14.37
N ASN A 222 -16.36 2.47 -14.58
CA ASN A 222 -15.02 2.26 -14.06
C ASN A 222 -14.99 2.39 -12.53
N THR A 223 -15.70 3.37 -11.98
CA THR A 223 -15.90 3.50 -10.53
C THR A 223 -16.51 2.23 -9.93
N GLN A 224 -17.58 1.70 -10.53
CA GLN A 224 -18.21 0.46 -10.05
C GLN A 224 -17.26 -0.74 -10.12
N TRP A 225 -16.51 -0.86 -11.22
CA TRP A 225 -15.50 -1.90 -11.36
C TRP A 225 -14.40 -1.78 -10.29
N LEU A 226 -13.84 -0.59 -10.07
CA LEU A 226 -12.81 -0.36 -9.04
C LEU A 226 -13.34 -0.62 -7.64
N LEU A 227 -14.56 -0.20 -7.32
CA LEU A 227 -15.20 -0.52 -6.03
C LEU A 227 -15.36 -2.04 -5.84
N SER A 228 -15.61 -2.80 -6.91
CA SER A 228 -15.63 -4.27 -6.82
C SER A 228 -14.24 -4.87 -6.56
N GLN A 229 -13.17 -4.30 -7.13
CA GLN A 229 -11.80 -4.70 -6.83
C GLN A 229 -11.44 -4.40 -5.37
N ILE A 230 -11.78 -3.20 -4.88
CA ILE A 230 -11.59 -2.78 -3.49
C ILE A 230 -12.29 -3.75 -2.53
N ASP A 231 -13.54 -4.14 -2.83
CA ASP A 231 -14.28 -5.09 -2.02
C ASP A 231 -13.61 -6.48 -2.01
N ALA A 232 -13.17 -6.97 -3.17
CA ALA A 232 -12.43 -8.23 -3.28
C ALA A 232 -11.14 -8.19 -2.44
N ILE A 233 -10.35 -7.13 -2.54
CA ILE A 233 -9.10 -6.97 -1.77
C ILE A 233 -9.37 -7.04 -0.26
N ARG A 234 -10.36 -6.29 0.22
CA ARG A 234 -10.67 -6.21 1.64
C ARG A 234 -11.30 -7.48 2.18
N ARG A 235 -12.18 -8.14 1.42
CA ARG A 235 -12.92 -9.32 1.89
C ARG A 235 -12.17 -10.62 1.69
N GLN A 236 -11.53 -10.81 0.54
CA GLN A 236 -10.84 -12.04 0.20
C GLN A 236 -9.40 -12.06 0.72
N TYR A 237 -8.66 -10.97 0.48
CA TYR A 237 -7.24 -10.91 0.82
C TYR A 237 -6.93 -10.25 2.17
N ARG A 238 -7.94 -9.61 2.78
CA ARG A 238 -7.83 -8.93 4.09
C ARG A 238 -6.72 -7.87 4.12
N LEU A 239 -6.44 -7.24 2.97
CA LEU A 239 -5.44 -6.19 2.85
C LEU A 239 -6.06 -4.80 3.03
N PRO A 240 -5.33 -3.86 3.67
CA PRO A 240 -5.64 -2.44 3.60
C PRO A 240 -5.66 -1.95 2.15
N VAL A 241 -6.61 -1.08 1.84
CA VAL A 241 -6.69 -0.43 0.52
C VAL A 241 -6.55 1.06 0.69
N ILE A 242 -5.63 1.63 -0.07
CA ILE A 242 -5.41 3.06 -0.21
C ILE A 242 -6.05 3.48 -1.54
N VAL A 243 -6.85 4.53 -1.54
CA VAL A 243 -7.36 5.13 -2.78
C VAL A 243 -6.62 6.44 -2.98
N LEU A 244 -6.00 6.57 -4.15
CA LEU A 244 -5.29 7.77 -4.59
C LEU A 244 -6.05 8.42 -5.75
N ASP A 245 -6.72 9.53 -5.43
CA ASP A 245 -7.53 10.31 -6.36
C ASP A 245 -6.93 11.71 -6.55
N TYR A 246 -7.27 12.33 -7.68
CA TYR A 246 -6.66 13.57 -8.13
C TYR A 246 -7.71 14.65 -8.31
N CYS A 247 -7.71 15.64 -7.42
CA CYS A 247 -8.62 16.78 -7.49
C CYS A 247 -7.89 18.00 -8.05
N ASP A 248 -8.60 18.76 -8.89
CA ASP A 248 -8.13 20.06 -9.34
C ASP A 248 -7.97 21.02 -8.14
N PRO A 249 -6.77 21.60 -7.89
CA PRO A 249 -6.56 22.58 -6.84
C PRO A 249 -7.49 23.80 -6.91
N GLN A 250 -8.08 24.08 -8.09
CA GLN A 250 -9.07 25.15 -8.28
C GLN A 250 -10.48 24.77 -7.78
N GLN A 251 -10.72 23.51 -7.40
CA GLN A 251 -11.98 23.02 -6.85
C GLN A 251 -11.83 22.74 -5.35
N PRO A 252 -12.05 23.74 -4.48
CA PRO A 252 -11.67 23.67 -3.07
C PRO A 252 -12.40 22.56 -2.28
N ASP A 253 -13.61 22.19 -2.69
CA ASP A 253 -14.41 21.19 -2.00
C ASP A 253 -14.13 19.75 -2.44
N CYS A 254 -13.55 19.56 -3.64
CA CYS A 254 -13.40 18.26 -4.30
C CYS A 254 -12.75 17.23 -3.36
N ALA A 255 -11.58 17.56 -2.82
CA ALA A 255 -10.83 16.63 -1.97
C ALA A 255 -11.58 16.29 -0.67
N SER A 256 -12.25 17.26 -0.05
CA SER A 256 -12.98 17.05 1.20
C SER A 256 -14.21 16.13 1.02
N GLN A 257 -14.91 16.29 -0.11
CA GLN A 257 -16.07 15.47 -0.45
C GLN A 257 -15.63 14.04 -0.76
N ASP A 258 -14.57 13.89 -1.54
CA ASP A 258 -14.03 12.60 -1.93
C ASP A 258 -13.49 11.80 -0.73
N VAL A 259 -12.63 12.44 0.11
CA VAL A 259 -12.14 11.85 1.37
C VAL A 259 -13.30 11.38 2.27
N SER A 260 -14.39 12.13 2.35
CA SER A 260 -15.58 11.76 3.14
C SER A 260 -16.29 10.51 2.59
N VAL A 261 -16.40 10.38 1.27
CA VAL A 261 -16.99 9.20 0.62
C VAL A 261 -16.08 7.99 0.82
N LEU A 262 -14.77 8.13 0.56
CA LEU A 262 -13.79 7.05 0.69
C LEU A 262 -13.68 6.51 2.12
N ARG A 263 -13.70 7.37 3.14
CA ARG A 263 -13.70 6.92 4.54
C ARG A 263 -14.96 6.11 4.89
N ARG A 264 -16.13 6.52 4.39
CA ARG A 264 -17.37 5.75 4.57
C ARG A 264 -17.34 4.41 3.85
N ALA A 265 -16.62 4.32 2.73
CA ALA A 265 -16.33 3.05 2.07
C ALA A 265 -15.34 2.17 2.86
N GLY A 266 -14.67 2.70 3.88
CA GLY A 266 -13.75 1.97 4.76
C GLY A 266 -12.38 1.70 4.11
N VAL A 267 -11.94 2.59 3.23
CA VAL A 267 -10.58 2.63 2.66
C VAL A 267 -9.78 3.80 3.24
N ILE A 268 -8.47 3.82 2.99
CA ILE A 268 -7.56 4.90 3.37
C ILE A 268 -7.50 5.89 2.21
N PRO A 269 -8.04 7.11 2.31
CA PRO A 269 -7.96 8.06 1.21
C PRO A 269 -6.66 8.85 1.23
N TYR A 270 -6.12 9.12 0.05
CA TYR A 270 -5.26 10.26 -0.19
C TYR A 270 -5.70 10.96 -1.47
N VAL A 271 -5.95 12.26 -1.41
CA VAL A 271 -6.41 13.05 -2.55
C VAL A 271 -5.47 14.22 -2.74
N SER A 272 -4.90 14.39 -3.93
CA SER A 272 -3.88 15.42 -4.20
C SER A 272 -4.05 16.02 -5.59
N ASP A 273 -3.14 16.92 -5.97
CA ASP A 273 -2.93 17.34 -7.35
C ASP A 273 -2.36 16.21 -8.22
N GLY A 274 -2.54 16.31 -9.53
CA GLY A 274 -2.12 15.29 -10.50
C GLY A 274 -0.61 15.01 -10.58
N LEU A 275 0.23 15.91 -10.02
CA LEU A 275 1.69 15.74 -9.98
C LEU A 275 2.20 15.29 -8.62
N LEU A 276 1.32 15.14 -7.62
CA LEU A 276 1.67 14.80 -6.25
C LEU A 276 2.70 15.78 -5.66
N GLN A 277 2.56 17.07 -5.93
CA GLN A 277 3.47 18.11 -5.44
C GLN A 277 2.87 18.97 -4.33
N VAL A 278 1.63 18.68 -3.92
CA VAL A 278 0.94 19.34 -2.83
C VAL A 278 0.68 18.36 -1.68
N ILE A 279 0.92 18.80 -0.45
CA ILE A 279 0.53 18.04 0.74
C ILE A 279 -0.91 18.41 1.06
N ASN A 280 -1.81 17.42 1.04
CA ASN A 280 -3.21 17.65 1.37
C ASN A 280 -3.56 17.21 2.81
N PRO A 281 -3.65 18.13 3.79
CA PRO A 281 -3.89 17.78 5.19
C PRO A 281 -5.32 17.31 5.47
N VAL A 282 -6.26 17.43 4.52
CA VAL A 282 -7.64 16.92 4.68
C VAL A 282 -7.64 15.41 4.99
N THR A 283 -6.64 14.70 4.48
CA THR A 283 -6.47 13.25 4.61
C THR A 283 -5.98 12.82 6.00
N LEU A 284 -5.42 13.73 6.82
CA LEU A 284 -4.94 13.46 8.19
C LEU A 284 -6.07 13.28 9.22
N ARG A 285 -7.23 13.92 9.00
CA ARG A 285 -8.28 14.07 10.00
C ARG A 285 -9.09 12.79 10.23
#